data_AF-A0A4Q3F7R8-F1
#
_entry.id   AF-A0A4Q3F7R8-F1
#
_cell.length_a   1.000
_cell.length_b   1.000
_cell.length_c   1.000
_cell.angle_alpha   90.00
_cell.angle_beta   90.00
_cell.angle_gamma   90.00
#
_symmetry.space_group_name_H-M   'P 1'
#
loop_
_entity.id
_entity.type
_entity.pdbx_description
1 polymer ?
#
loop_
_entity_poly.entity_id
_entity_poly.type
_entity_poly.pdbx_seq_one_letter_code
_entity_poly.pdbx_strand_id
1 'polypeptide(L)'
;MIEQSNNQPANTADGTSNNILTTRQGHPVYDNQNLRTIGERGPATLENYHFLEKISHFDRERVPERVVHARGAGAHGVFEAYGTVGDEPASTYTRAKVFQEKGKETPLFVRFSTVIHGGNSPETLRDPRGFAVKMYTEDGNWDLVGNNLKVFFIRDAMKFPDLVHAFKPDPMTNRQDGERIFDFISNTPEAMQMITFLFSPWGIPANYRQMQGSGVNTYKWVNADGKAVLVKYHWEPLQGIKNLTQEMAEEIQGKNFNHATQDLYDA
;
A
#
# COMPACT_ATOMS: atom_id res chain seq x y z
N MET A 1 36.87 -22.49 4.88
CA MET A 1 37.41 -21.16 5.20
C MET A 1 37.43 -20.33 3.92
N ILE A 2 36.33 -19.64 3.63
CA ILE A 2 36.30 -18.28 3.05
C ILE A 2 34.96 -17.71 3.56
N GLU A 3 35.04 -16.84 4.55
CA GLU A 3 33.96 -15.94 4.96
C GLU A 3 33.73 -14.92 3.85
N GLN A 4 32.48 -14.73 3.43
CA GLN A 4 32.04 -13.47 2.84
C GLN A 4 30.83 -13.00 3.63
N SER A 5 31.12 -12.13 4.58
CA SER A 5 30.17 -11.39 5.39
C SER A 5 29.74 -10.10 4.68
N ASN A 6 28.49 -9.72 4.96
CA ASN A 6 27.94 -8.37 4.97
C ASN A 6 27.78 -7.60 3.65
N ASN A 7 26.55 -7.63 3.12
CA ASN A 7 25.92 -6.38 2.66
C ASN A 7 24.38 -6.47 2.70
N GLN A 8 23.81 -6.32 3.89
CA GLN A 8 22.47 -5.76 4.06
C GLN A 8 22.62 -4.48 4.89
N PRO A 9 22.01 -3.35 4.52
CA PRO A 9 21.92 -2.23 5.44
C PRO A 9 21.00 -2.66 6.59
N ALA A 10 21.63 -3.10 7.67
CA ALA A 10 20.95 -3.41 8.90
C ALA A 10 20.27 -2.14 9.39
N ASN A 11 18.96 -2.23 9.63
CA ASN A 11 18.21 -1.21 10.32
C ASN A 11 18.57 -1.30 11.81
N THR A 12 19.81 -0.93 12.16
CA THR A 12 20.32 -0.91 13.52
C THR A 12 20.04 0.47 14.11
N ALA A 13 18.88 0.61 14.75
CA ALA A 13 18.82 1.50 15.90
C ALA A 13 19.70 0.86 16.98
N ASP A 14 20.96 1.28 17.03
CA ASP A 14 21.97 0.78 17.94
C ASP A 14 21.57 1.14 19.39
N GLY A 15 20.96 0.18 20.08
CA GLY A 15 20.23 0.37 21.33
C GLY A 15 21.07 0.36 22.60
N THR A 16 22.40 0.48 22.52
CA THR A 16 23.28 0.38 23.69
C THR A 16 24.46 1.36 23.67
N SER A 17 24.16 2.65 23.59
CA SER A 17 25.01 3.72 24.11
C SER A 17 24.10 4.74 24.83
N ASN A 18 24.62 5.55 25.77
CA ASN A 18 23.83 6.61 26.41
C ASN A 18 23.26 7.54 25.32
N ASN A 19 22.03 7.30 24.88
CA ASN A 19 21.40 8.02 23.78
C ASN A 19 21.01 9.43 24.27
N ILE A 20 21.97 10.35 24.16
CA ILE A 20 21.76 11.78 24.39
C ILE A 20 20.77 12.27 23.33
N LEU A 21 19.64 12.84 23.76
CA LEU A 21 18.73 13.52 22.85
C LEU A 21 19.46 14.67 22.17
N THR A 22 19.44 14.75 20.84
CA THR A 22 20.05 15.84 20.08
C THR A 22 19.05 16.55 19.17
N THR A 23 19.39 17.77 18.77
CA THR A 23 18.79 18.40 17.59
C THR A 23 19.25 17.69 16.32
N ARG A 24 18.67 18.02 15.16
CA ARG A 24 19.11 17.50 13.85
C ARG A 24 20.48 18.00 13.43
N GLN A 25 20.93 19.12 13.95
CA GLN A 25 22.32 19.60 13.80
C GLN A 25 23.32 18.87 14.72
N GLY A 26 22.85 17.95 15.56
CA GLY A 26 23.70 17.20 16.50
C GLY A 26 24.00 17.91 17.82
N HIS A 27 23.33 19.03 18.13
CA HIS A 27 23.49 19.71 19.42
C HIS A 27 22.81 18.90 20.54
N PRO A 28 23.49 18.56 21.64
CA PRO A 28 22.86 17.92 22.79
C PRO A 28 21.72 18.76 23.36
N VAL A 29 20.59 18.12 23.66
CA VAL A 29 19.43 18.72 24.30
C VAL A 29 19.48 18.43 25.79
N TYR A 30 19.69 19.48 26.58
CA TYR A 30 19.75 19.38 28.05
C TYR A 30 18.39 19.56 28.74
N ASP A 31 17.48 20.31 28.12
CA ASP A 31 16.09 20.49 28.57
C ASP A 31 15.15 20.41 27.36
N ASN A 32 14.21 19.47 27.40
CA ASN A 32 13.18 19.24 26.38
C ASN A 32 11.76 19.47 26.92
N GLN A 33 11.65 20.05 28.13
CA GLN A 33 10.41 20.31 28.84
C GLN A 33 10.06 21.79 28.83
N ASN A 34 11.06 22.68 28.80
CA ASN A 34 10.87 24.13 28.94
C ASN A 34 11.42 24.93 27.75
N LEU A 35 10.81 26.10 27.50
CA LEU A 35 11.33 27.13 26.60
C LEU A 35 12.25 28.09 27.36
N ARG A 36 13.17 28.76 26.65
CA ARG A 36 13.91 29.89 27.19
C ARG A 36 13.02 31.13 27.22
N THR A 37 12.80 31.68 28.40
CA THR A 37 11.92 32.83 28.67
C THR A 37 12.64 33.96 29.41
N ILE A 38 12.03 35.15 29.45
CA ILE A 38 12.49 36.26 30.31
C ILE A 38 11.96 36.05 31.73
N GLY A 39 12.66 35.28 32.55
CA GLY A 39 12.23 34.89 33.89
C GLY A 39 11.23 33.72 33.89
N GLU A 40 10.93 33.17 35.06
CA GLU A 40 10.16 31.91 35.21
C GLU A 40 8.76 31.92 34.58
N ARG A 41 8.15 33.10 34.39
CA ARG A 41 6.80 33.27 33.84
C ARG A 41 6.71 34.35 32.77
N GLY A 42 7.85 34.78 32.24
CA GLY A 42 7.87 35.78 31.17
C GLY A 42 7.67 35.16 29.78
N PRO A 43 7.61 36.01 28.74
CA PRO A 43 7.47 35.54 27.37
C PRO A 43 8.73 34.78 26.88
N ALA A 44 8.54 33.89 25.91
CA ALA A 44 9.65 33.22 25.23
C ALA A 44 10.43 34.19 24.34
N THR A 45 11.74 33.98 24.22
CA THR A 45 12.60 34.76 23.31
C THR A 45 12.80 34.04 21.97
N LEU A 46 13.38 34.71 20.97
CA LEU A 46 13.79 34.04 19.72
C LEU A 46 15.08 33.23 19.86
N GLU A 47 15.79 33.32 20.99
CA GLU A 47 16.98 32.52 21.30
C GLU A 47 16.62 31.09 21.72
N ASN A 48 15.73 30.46 20.95
CA ASN A 48 15.10 29.17 21.21
C ASN A 48 15.29 28.23 20.01
N TYR A 49 16.53 28.11 19.50
CA TYR A 49 16.82 27.34 18.28
C TYR A 49 16.28 25.90 18.33
N HIS A 50 16.49 25.18 19.45
CA HIS A 50 15.98 23.82 19.63
C HIS A 50 14.45 23.75 19.44
N PHE A 51 13.70 24.66 20.06
CA PHE A 51 12.25 24.73 19.89
C PHE A 51 11.86 25.06 18.44
N LEU A 52 12.49 26.07 17.84
CA LEU A 52 12.19 26.50 16.47
C LEU A 52 12.47 25.38 15.46
N GLU A 53 13.58 24.65 15.59
CA GLU A 53 13.91 23.50 14.75
C GLU A 53 12.86 22.39 14.92
N LYS A 54 12.55 22.02 16.17
CA LYS A 54 11.61 20.94 16.51
C LYS A 54 10.20 21.22 15.96
N ILE A 55 9.66 22.41 16.21
CA ILE A 55 8.32 22.81 15.74
C ILE A 55 8.31 23.00 14.23
N SER A 56 9.34 23.60 13.64
CA SER A 56 9.41 23.76 12.18
C SER A 56 9.38 22.42 11.45
N HIS A 57 10.03 21.39 12.00
CA HIS A 57 9.94 20.04 11.43
C HIS A 57 8.55 19.42 11.68
N PHE A 58 8.04 19.51 12.90
CA PHE A 58 6.72 18.96 13.28
C PHE A 58 5.60 19.49 12.38
N ASP A 59 5.56 20.80 12.14
CA ASP A 59 4.56 21.46 11.29
C ASP A 59 4.60 21.00 9.83
N ARG A 60 5.65 20.27 9.43
CA ARG A 60 5.88 19.75 8.08
C ARG A 60 5.91 18.23 8.00
N GLU A 61 5.47 17.53 9.05
CA GLU A 61 5.40 16.06 9.05
C GLU A 61 4.42 15.50 8.01
N ARG A 62 3.38 16.25 7.66
CA ARG A 62 2.35 15.77 6.73
C ARG A 62 2.74 16.13 5.30
N VAL A 63 2.83 15.10 4.46
CA VAL A 63 2.87 15.22 2.99
C VAL A 63 1.48 14.91 2.44
N PRO A 64 1.13 15.38 1.22
CA PRO A 64 -0.12 15.01 0.60
C PRO A 64 -0.28 13.49 0.54
N GLU A 65 -1.45 12.98 0.94
CA GLU A 65 -1.76 11.57 0.79
C GLU A 65 -1.88 11.19 -0.69
N ARG A 66 -1.89 9.89 -0.98
CA ARG A 66 -2.18 9.41 -2.34
C ARG A 66 -3.62 9.80 -2.71
N VAL A 67 -3.81 10.35 -3.91
CA VAL A 67 -5.15 10.78 -4.39
C VAL A 67 -6.19 9.65 -4.34
N VAL A 68 -5.74 8.42 -4.56
CA VAL A 68 -6.46 7.17 -4.33
C VAL A 68 -5.55 6.22 -3.55
N HIS A 69 -6.13 5.24 -2.88
CA HIS A 69 -5.39 4.27 -2.07
C HIS A 69 -4.59 4.92 -0.91
N ALA A 70 -5.16 5.95 -0.28
CA ALA A 70 -4.54 6.67 0.82
C ALA A 70 -4.34 5.79 2.06
N ARG A 71 -5.40 5.11 2.53
CA ARG A 71 -5.35 4.17 3.66
C ARG A 71 -4.73 2.83 3.23
N GLY A 72 -3.77 2.32 4.00
CA GLY A 72 -3.18 1.01 3.73
C GLY A 72 -2.04 0.62 4.66
N ALA A 73 -1.59 -0.63 4.52
CA ALA A 73 -0.50 -1.24 5.27
C ALA A 73 0.56 -1.81 4.33
N GLY A 74 1.80 -1.94 4.78
CA GLY A 74 2.90 -2.47 3.99
C GLY A 74 3.72 -3.50 4.73
N ALA A 75 4.31 -4.43 3.97
CA ALA A 75 5.18 -5.47 4.50
C ALA A 75 6.32 -5.74 3.51
N HIS A 76 7.52 -6.03 4.05
CA HIS A 76 8.62 -6.58 3.28
C HIS A 76 8.48 -8.10 3.17
N GLY A 77 9.08 -8.67 2.14
CA GLY A 77 9.08 -10.12 1.92
C GLY A 77 10.00 -10.52 0.78
N VAL A 78 9.83 -11.75 0.33
CA VAL A 78 10.61 -12.35 -0.75
C VAL A 78 9.67 -13.02 -1.76
N PHE A 79 9.96 -12.85 -3.04
CA PHE A 79 9.41 -13.68 -4.11
C PHE A 79 10.41 -14.77 -4.48
N GLU A 80 9.99 -16.03 -4.46
CA GLU A 80 10.80 -17.16 -4.90
C GLU A 80 10.28 -17.66 -6.26
N ALA A 81 11.15 -17.70 -7.26
CA ALA A 81 10.80 -18.18 -8.58
C ALA A 81 10.86 -19.72 -8.69
N TYR A 82 9.94 -20.32 -9.44
CA TYR A 82 9.98 -21.75 -9.75
C TYR A 82 10.87 -22.11 -10.94
N GLY A 83 11.33 -21.13 -11.74
CA GLY A 83 12.05 -21.36 -13.00
C GLY A 83 11.14 -21.76 -14.17
N THR A 84 9.85 -22.02 -13.92
CA THR A 84 8.88 -22.51 -14.90
C THR A 84 7.58 -21.70 -14.87
N VAL A 85 6.80 -21.81 -15.95
CA VAL A 85 5.42 -21.34 -16.06
C VAL A 85 4.58 -22.57 -16.41
N GLY A 86 3.86 -23.11 -15.42
CA GLY A 86 3.31 -24.46 -15.51
C GLY A 86 4.45 -25.48 -15.63
N ASP A 87 4.39 -26.33 -16.66
CA ASP A 87 5.35 -27.40 -16.90
C ASP A 87 6.51 -27.00 -17.84
N GLU A 88 6.50 -25.77 -18.37
CA GLU A 88 7.50 -25.29 -19.32
C GLU A 88 8.47 -24.28 -18.69
N PRO A 89 9.74 -24.21 -19.14
CA PRO A 89 10.69 -23.19 -18.68
C PRO A 89 10.14 -21.77 -18.85
N ALA A 90 10.35 -20.90 -17.86
CA ALA A 90 9.89 -19.51 -17.94
C ALA A 90 10.49 -18.76 -19.14
N SER A 91 11.71 -19.14 -19.54
CA SER A 91 12.44 -18.63 -20.70
C SER A 91 11.68 -18.80 -22.03
N THR A 92 10.77 -19.77 -22.12
CA THR A 92 9.88 -19.95 -23.29
C THR A 92 9.05 -18.70 -23.56
N TYR A 93 8.58 -18.04 -22.49
CA TYR A 93 7.63 -16.93 -22.57
C TYR A 93 8.27 -15.56 -22.30
N THR A 94 9.26 -15.48 -21.39
CA THR A 94 9.82 -14.22 -20.93
C THR A 94 11.32 -14.32 -20.66
N ARG A 95 12.05 -13.25 -21.01
CA ARG A 95 13.47 -13.09 -20.64
C ARG A 95 13.69 -12.37 -19.31
N ALA A 96 12.62 -12.11 -18.53
CA ALA A 96 12.74 -11.40 -17.27
C ALA A 96 13.53 -12.24 -16.25
N LYS A 97 14.68 -11.73 -15.80
CA LYS A 97 15.62 -12.48 -14.95
C LYS A 97 15.06 -12.89 -13.59
N VAL A 98 14.01 -12.22 -13.13
CA VAL A 98 13.28 -12.54 -11.89
C VAL A 98 12.63 -13.93 -11.90
N PHE A 99 12.42 -14.54 -13.08
CA PHE A 99 11.71 -15.82 -13.20
C PHE A 99 12.56 -17.03 -13.64
N GLN A 100 13.82 -16.82 -14.02
CA GLN A 100 14.56 -17.81 -14.81
C GLN A 100 15.03 -19.02 -14.00
N GLU A 101 15.50 -18.79 -12.78
CA GLU A 101 16.13 -19.82 -11.96
C GLU A 101 15.19 -20.30 -10.86
N LYS A 102 15.08 -21.62 -10.69
CA LYS A 102 14.31 -22.21 -9.59
C LYS A 102 14.97 -21.90 -8.26
N GLY A 103 14.19 -21.46 -7.28
CA GLY A 103 14.66 -21.07 -5.96
C GLY A 103 15.31 -19.68 -5.92
N LYS A 104 15.25 -18.91 -7.02
CA LYS A 104 15.75 -17.54 -7.00
C LYS A 104 14.85 -16.66 -6.16
N GLU A 105 15.41 -16.17 -5.07
CA GLU A 105 14.78 -15.18 -4.21
C GLU A 105 15.00 -13.77 -4.76
N THR A 106 13.92 -12.99 -4.79
CA THR A 106 13.93 -11.57 -5.12
C THR A 106 13.27 -10.81 -3.99
N PRO A 107 13.99 -9.90 -3.29
CA PRO A 107 13.40 -9.07 -2.26
C PRO A 107 12.23 -8.27 -2.83
N LEU A 108 11.18 -8.10 -2.02
CA LEU A 108 10.03 -7.29 -2.39
C LEU A 108 9.47 -6.46 -1.23
N PHE A 109 8.68 -5.47 -1.62
CA PHE A 109 7.82 -4.72 -0.72
C PHE A 109 6.39 -4.74 -1.27
N VAL A 110 5.42 -5.07 -0.42
CA VAL A 110 4.00 -5.03 -0.76
C VAL A 110 3.34 -3.89 -0.01
N ARG A 111 2.44 -3.17 -0.68
CA ARG A 111 1.50 -2.26 -0.03
C ARG A 111 0.06 -2.65 -0.37
N PHE A 112 -0.70 -2.95 0.67
CA PHE A 112 -2.14 -3.15 0.62
C PHE A 112 -2.87 -1.85 0.93
N SER A 113 -4.10 -1.69 0.44
CA SER A 113 -4.87 -0.46 0.66
C SER A 113 -6.36 -0.63 0.38
N THR A 114 -7.19 0.28 0.92
CA THR A 114 -8.50 0.61 0.33
C THR A 114 -8.30 1.60 -0.83
N VAL A 115 -9.33 2.26 -1.35
CA VAL A 115 -9.21 3.14 -2.55
C VAL A 115 -9.69 4.56 -2.28
N ILE A 116 -10.96 4.76 -1.92
CA ILE A 116 -11.63 6.05 -2.16
C ILE A 116 -11.51 7.04 -0.99
N HIS A 117 -11.47 6.56 0.25
CA HIS A 117 -11.37 7.41 1.45
C HIS A 117 -9.91 7.72 1.83
N GLY A 118 -9.72 8.70 2.71
CA GLY A 118 -8.40 9.20 3.12
C GLY A 118 -7.63 8.27 4.06
N GLY A 119 -6.42 8.67 4.45
CA GLY A 119 -5.43 7.84 5.16
C GLY A 119 -5.87 7.22 6.51
N ASN A 120 -6.90 7.77 7.15
CA ASN A 120 -7.43 7.31 8.44
C ASN A 120 -8.85 6.71 8.34
N SER A 121 -9.30 6.35 7.14
CA SER A 121 -10.61 5.72 6.96
C SER A 121 -10.66 4.28 7.49
N PRO A 122 -11.83 3.78 7.94
CA PRO A 122 -11.98 2.38 8.31
C PRO A 122 -11.66 1.39 7.19
N GLU A 123 -10.92 0.33 7.53
CA GLU A 123 -10.51 -0.70 6.55
C GLU A 123 -11.58 -1.74 6.25
N THR A 124 -12.71 -1.69 6.97
CA THR A 124 -13.91 -2.51 6.77
C THR A 124 -14.83 -1.94 5.69
N LEU A 125 -14.57 -0.74 5.17
CA LEU A 125 -15.41 -0.14 4.14
C LEU A 125 -15.41 -0.98 2.85
N ARG A 126 -16.56 -1.02 2.18
CA ARG A 126 -16.73 -1.67 0.88
C ARG A 126 -15.93 -0.92 -0.17
N ASP A 127 -14.95 -1.60 -0.74
CA ASP A 127 -14.00 -1.00 -1.69
C ASP A 127 -13.21 -2.12 -2.38
N PRO A 128 -12.68 -1.94 -3.60
CA PRO A 128 -11.57 -2.77 -4.04
C PRO A 128 -10.41 -2.66 -3.03
N ARG A 129 -9.50 -3.63 -3.04
CA ARG A 129 -8.27 -3.56 -2.26
C ARG A 129 -7.08 -3.46 -3.19
N GLY A 130 -6.24 -2.45 -3.00
CA GLY A 130 -4.96 -2.36 -3.68
C GLY A 130 -4.02 -3.46 -3.19
N PHE A 131 -3.29 -4.06 -4.12
CA PHE A 131 -2.28 -5.09 -3.88
C PHE A 131 -1.09 -4.78 -4.80
N ALA A 132 -0.27 -3.81 -4.39
CA ALA A 132 0.88 -3.37 -5.17
C ALA A 132 2.16 -4.06 -4.67
N VAL A 133 2.86 -4.74 -5.57
CA VAL A 133 4.12 -5.46 -5.29
C VAL A 133 5.26 -4.77 -6.03
N LYS A 134 6.29 -4.36 -5.29
CA LYS A 134 7.57 -3.88 -5.84
C LYS A 134 8.62 -4.95 -5.64
N MET A 135 9.16 -5.49 -6.73
CA MET A 135 10.27 -6.44 -6.73
C MET A 135 11.58 -5.73 -7.06
N TYR A 136 12.60 -5.94 -6.23
CA TYR A 136 13.93 -5.36 -6.39
C TYR A 136 14.80 -6.30 -7.23
N THR A 137 14.60 -6.28 -8.55
CA THR A 137 15.30 -7.17 -9.47
C THR A 137 16.68 -6.62 -9.88
N GLU A 138 17.55 -7.47 -10.40
CA GLU A 138 18.86 -7.07 -10.93
C GLU A 138 18.80 -6.19 -12.19
N ASP A 139 17.66 -6.18 -12.89
CA ASP A 139 17.41 -5.30 -14.06
C ASP A 139 16.65 -4.02 -13.66
N GLY A 140 16.59 -3.73 -12.35
CA GLY A 140 15.86 -2.60 -11.77
C GLY A 140 14.56 -3.03 -11.08
N ASN A 141 13.82 -2.03 -10.57
CA ASN A 141 12.58 -2.29 -9.86
C ASN A 141 11.46 -2.66 -10.83
N TRP A 142 10.73 -3.72 -10.51
CA TRP A 142 9.50 -4.06 -11.21
C TRP A 142 8.29 -3.89 -10.28
N ASP A 143 7.39 -3.00 -10.68
CA ASP A 143 6.14 -2.73 -9.97
C ASP A 143 4.96 -3.44 -10.64
N LEU A 144 4.40 -4.42 -9.96
CA LEU A 144 3.11 -5.03 -10.32
C LEU A 144 2.02 -4.37 -9.46
N VAL A 145 1.46 -3.28 -9.99
CA VAL A 145 0.44 -2.46 -9.30
C VAL A 145 -0.94 -3.06 -9.55
N GLY A 146 -1.34 -3.97 -8.66
CA GLY A 146 -2.57 -4.74 -8.78
C GLY A 146 -3.68 -4.35 -7.80
N ASN A 147 -4.80 -5.04 -7.94
CA ASN A 147 -5.93 -5.05 -6.99
C ASN A 147 -6.28 -6.50 -6.62
N ASN A 148 -7.11 -6.67 -5.59
CA ASN A 148 -7.66 -7.98 -5.23
C ASN A 148 -8.60 -8.55 -6.31
N LEU A 149 -9.45 -7.71 -6.88
CA LEU A 149 -10.42 -8.06 -7.94
C LEU A 149 -9.75 -8.05 -9.31
N LYS A 150 -10.20 -8.95 -10.21
CA LYS A 150 -9.53 -9.25 -11.49
C LYS A 150 -9.88 -8.29 -12.63
N VAL A 151 -10.89 -7.43 -12.42
CA VAL A 151 -11.41 -6.47 -13.40
C VAL A 151 -11.53 -5.08 -12.77
N PHE A 152 -11.93 -4.09 -13.55
CA PHE A 152 -12.09 -2.72 -13.11
C PHE A 152 -13.40 -2.12 -13.63
N PHE A 153 -13.79 -0.97 -13.09
CA PHE A 153 -15.07 -0.30 -13.42
C PHE A 153 -15.10 0.24 -14.86
N ILE A 154 -13.96 0.67 -15.37
CA ILE A 154 -13.84 1.37 -16.66
C ILE A 154 -12.78 0.70 -17.52
N ARG A 155 -12.96 0.83 -18.83
CA ARG A 155 -12.00 0.36 -19.85
C ARG A 155 -11.22 1.49 -20.53
N ASP A 156 -11.53 2.74 -20.19
CA ASP A 156 -10.87 3.93 -20.71
C ASP A 156 -10.39 4.82 -19.55
N ALA A 157 -9.10 5.17 -19.54
CA ALA A 157 -8.48 5.94 -18.48
C ALA A 157 -8.98 7.38 -18.38
N MET A 158 -9.56 7.92 -19.47
CA MET A 158 -10.15 9.27 -19.47
C MET A 158 -11.24 9.41 -18.39
N LYS A 159 -12.00 8.33 -18.13
CA LYS A 159 -13.08 8.32 -17.13
C LYS A 159 -12.61 8.09 -15.70
N PHE A 160 -11.30 7.93 -15.47
CA PHE A 160 -10.78 7.61 -14.13
C PHE A 160 -11.03 8.72 -13.11
N PRO A 161 -10.81 10.02 -13.41
CA PRO A 161 -11.13 11.09 -12.48
C PRO A 161 -12.64 11.15 -12.16
N ASP A 162 -13.50 10.94 -13.16
CA ASP A 162 -14.96 10.96 -12.99
C ASP A 162 -15.43 9.83 -12.07
N LEU A 163 -14.94 8.60 -12.31
CA LEU A 163 -15.17 7.45 -11.44
C LEU A 163 -14.73 7.75 -10.00
N VAL A 164 -13.51 8.25 -9.82
CA VAL A 164 -12.96 8.53 -8.49
C VAL A 164 -13.77 9.61 -7.78
N HIS A 165 -14.17 10.68 -8.47
CA HIS A 165 -15.00 11.74 -7.90
C HIS A 165 -16.40 11.26 -7.54
N ALA A 166 -17.01 10.41 -8.36
CA ALA A 166 -18.33 9.84 -8.09
C ALA A 166 -18.33 8.96 -6.82
N PHE A 167 -17.24 8.22 -6.58
CA PHE A 167 -17.13 7.32 -5.42
C PHE A 167 -16.62 8.00 -4.15
N LYS A 168 -15.81 9.07 -4.27
CA LYS A 168 -15.34 9.86 -3.14
C LYS A 168 -16.46 10.64 -2.46
N PRO A 169 -16.24 11.10 -1.21
CA PRO A 169 -17.18 11.98 -0.52
C PRO A 169 -17.60 13.18 -1.37
N ASP A 170 -18.88 13.52 -1.28
CA ASP A 170 -19.50 14.64 -1.98
C ASP A 170 -18.84 15.98 -1.59
N PRO A 171 -18.53 16.86 -2.56
CA PRO A 171 -17.82 18.10 -2.27
C PRO A 171 -18.60 19.11 -1.40
N MET A 172 -19.92 18.97 -1.29
CA MET A 172 -20.74 19.87 -0.47
C MET A 172 -20.91 19.36 0.96
N THR A 173 -21.08 18.06 1.12
CA THR A 173 -21.41 17.43 2.42
C THR A 173 -20.23 16.70 3.05
N ASN A 174 -19.18 16.42 2.28
CA ASN A 174 -18.04 15.58 2.67
C ASN A 174 -18.48 14.18 3.17
N ARG A 175 -19.57 13.65 2.61
CA ARG A 175 -20.10 12.32 2.90
C ARG A 175 -20.15 11.49 1.63
N GLN A 176 -19.86 10.19 1.74
CA GLN A 176 -20.10 9.29 0.60
C GLN A 176 -21.60 9.26 0.29
N ASP A 177 -21.93 9.34 -0.99
CA ASP A 177 -23.30 9.38 -1.48
C ASP A 177 -23.53 8.25 -2.49
N GLY A 178 -24.51 7.40 -2.19
CA GLY A 178 -24.89 6.30 -3.06
C GLY A 178 -25.51 6.78 -4.38
N GLU A 179 -26.21 7.92 -4.39
CA GLU A 179 -26.81 8.48 -5.59
C GLU A 179 -25.72 8.86 -6.60
N ARG A 180 -24.66 9.54 -6.15
CA ARG A 180 -23.50 9.91 -6.99
C ARG A 180 -22.77 8.69 -7.58
N ILE A 181 -22.60 7.63 -6.77
CA ILE A 181 -22.02 6.37 -7.25
C ILE A 181 -22.88 5.78 -8.36
N PHE A 182 -24.19 5.62 -8.10
CA PHE A 182 -25.06 4.92 -9.04
C PHE A 182 -25.48 5.77 -10.25
N ASP A 183 -25.42 7.09 -10.18
CA ASP A 183 -25.55 7.99 -11.33
C ASP A 183 -24.42 7.70 -12.36
N PHE A 184 -23.16 7.71 -11.92
CA PHE A 184 -22.02 7.36 -12.79
C PHE A 184 -22.15 5.94 -13.35
N ILE A 185 -22.48 4.97 -12.49
CA ILE A 185 -22.56 3.55 -12.87
C ILE A 185 -23.71 3.29 -13.85
N SER A 186 -24.86 3.94 -13.68
CA SER A 186 -26.01 3.80 -14.59
C SER A 186 -25.71 4.30 -16.01
N ASN A 187 -24.83 5.30 -16.12
CA ASN A 187 -24.33 5.85 -17.39
C ASN A 187 -23.04 5.18 -17.90
N THR A 188 -22.48 4.22 -17.14
CA THR A 188 -21.23 3.50 -17.44
C THR A 188 -21.46 1.99 -17.37
N PRO A 189 -22.23 1.39 -18.32
CA PRO A 189 -22.62 0.00 -18.24
C PRO A 189 -21.45 -1.00 -18.32
N GLU A 190 -20.27 -0.61 -18.80
CA GLU A 190 -19.08 -1.46 -18.71
C GLU A 190 -18.65 -1.75 -17.26
N ALA A 191 -19.09 -0.96 -16.28
CA ALA A 191 -18.80 -1.15 -14.87
C ALA A 191 -19.58 -2.30 -14.23
N MET A 192 -20.61 -2.82 -14.90
CA MET A 192 -21.54 -3.81 -14.31
C MET A 192 -20.82 -5.05 -13.78
N GLN A 193 -19.80 -5.54 -14.48
CA GLN A 193 -19.03 -6.70 -14.00
C GLN A 193 -18.34 -6.39 -12.66
N MET A 194 -17.71 -5.21 -12.56
CA MET A 194 -17.01 -4.79 -11.35
C MET A 194 -17.97 -4.53 -10.19
N ILE A 195 -19.14 -3.92 -10.46
CA ILE A 195 -20.15 -3.66 -9.44
C ILE A 195 -20.73 -4.95 -8.85
N THR A 196 -20.95 -5.97 -9.67
CA THR A 196 -21.35 -7.30 -9.18
C THR A 196 -20.33 -7.85 -8.17
N PHE A 197 -19.02 -7.72 -8.44
CA PHE A 197 -17.99 -8.12 -7.48
C PHE A 197 -17.98 -7.23 -6.24
N LEU A 198 -18.00 -5.90 -6.40
CA LEU A 198 -17.88 -4.95 -5.30
C LEU A 198 -19.04 -5.06 -4.31
N PHE A 199 -20.27 -5.28 -4.76
CA PHE A 199 -21.44 -5.41 -3.89
C PHE A 199 -21.69 -6.84 -3.41
N SER A 200 -20.91 -7.81 -3.89
CA SER A 200 -20.82 -9.14 -3.25
C SER A 200 -19.96 -9.11 -1.98
N PRO A 201 -19.82 -10.21 -1.22
CA PRO A 201 -18.87 -10.29 -0.10
C PRO A 201 -17.41 -9.97 -0.50
N TRP A 202 -17.04 -10.15 -1.77
CA TRP A 202 -15.68 -9.84 -2.26
C TRP A 202 -15.27 -8.37 -2.16
N GLY A 203 -16.24 -7.45 -2.00
CA GLY A 203 -15.96 -6.03 -1.76
C GLY A 203 -15.51 -5.70 -0.34
N ILE A 204 -15.55 -6.67 0.58
CA ILE A 204 -15.05 -6.52 1.95
C ILE A 204 -14.24 -7.77 2.35
N PRO A 205 -12.97 -7.89 1.93
CA PRO A 205 -12.12 -8.95 2.45
C PRO A 205 -11.95 -8.85 3.97
N ALA A 206 -11.83 -9.99 4.66
CA ALA A 206 -11.71 -10.02 6.11
C ALA A 206 -10.40 -9.45 6.64
N ASN A 207 -9.34 -9.56 5.86
CA ASN A 207 -8.05 -8.92 6.07
C ASN A 207 -7.23 -8.98 4.77
N TYR A 208 -6.01 -8.44 4.79
CA TYR A 208 -5.12 -8.45 3.62
C TYR A 208 -4.48 -9.81 3.34
N ARG A 209 -4.36 -10.69 4.34
CA ARG A 209 -3.70 -12.00 4.21
C ARG A 209 -4.58 -13.04 3.51
N GLN A 210 -5.91 -12.88 3.56
CA GLN A 210 -6.90 -13.82 3.04
C GLN A 210 -7.68 -13.25 1.85
N MET A 211 -7.04 -12.38 1.07
CA MET A 211 -7.58 -11.88 -0.20
C MET A 211 -6.68 -12.28 -1.37
N GLN A 212 -7.28 -12.40 -2.54
CA GLN A 212 -6.52 -12.56 -3.77
C GLN A 212 -5.78 -11.28 -4.15
N GLY A 213 -4.86 -11.39 -5.10
CA GLY A 213 -4.28 -10.28 -5.85
C GLY A 213 -4.32 -10.53 -7.35
N SER A 214 -4.22 -9.48 -8.16
CA SER A 214 -4.17 -9.58 -9.61
C SER A 214 -3.65 -8.33 -10.27
N GLY A 215 -3.01 -8.49 -11.43
CA GLY A 215 -2.51 -7.37 -12.21
C GLY A 215 -3.58 -6.54 -12.91
N VAL A 216 -4.85 -6.99 -12.88
CA VAL A 216 -6.05 -6.44 -13.55
C VAL A 216 -5.91 -6.34 -15.07
N ASN A 217 -4.98 -5.52 -15.56
CA ASN A 217 -4.68 -5.31 -16.96
C ASN A 217 -4.05 -6.55 -17.61
N THR A 218 -4.07 -6.55 -18.94
CA THR A 218 -3.32 -7.50 -19.75
C THR A 218 -1.94 -6.91 -20.01
N TYR A 219 -0.89 -7.67 -19.74
CA TYR A 219 0.50 -7.29 -19.99
C TYR A 219 1.05 -8.11 -21.14
N LYS A 220 2.31 -7.86 -21.48
CA LYS A 220 3.03 -8.60 -22.51
C LYS A 220 4.33 -9.16 -21.94
N TRP A 221 4.54 -10.45 -22.11
CA TRP A 221 5.85 -11.07 -21.94
C TRP A 221 6.54 -11.21 -23.28
N VAL A 222 7.86 -11.08 -23.26
CA VAL A 222 8.70 -11.20 -24.45
C VAL A 222 9.90 -12.06 -24.11
N ASN A 223 10.12 -13.13 -24.87
CA ASN A 223 11.24 -14.04 -24.66
C ASN A 223 12.54 -13.52 -25.30
N ALA A 224 13.60 -14.34 -25.30
CA ALA A 224 14.92 -13.97 -25.86
C ALA A 224 14.90 -13.79 -27.39
N ASP A 225 14.02 -14.51 -28.10
CA ASP A 225 13.84 -14.41 -29.56
C ASP A 225 13.00 -13.19 -29.97
N GLY A 226 12.50 -12.41 -29.01
CA GLY A 226 11.59 -11.29 -29.28
C GLY A 226 10.13 -11.70 -29.52
N LYS A 227 9.78 -12.99 -29.34
CA LYS A 227 8.39 -13.45 -29.45
C LYS A 227 7.60 -13.00 -28.23
N ALA A 228 6.36 -12.56 -28.46
CA ALA A 228 5.53 -11.97 -27.44
C ALA A 228 4.23 -12.74 -27.20
N VAL A 229 3.81 -12.79 -25.94
CA VAL A 229 2.51 -13.34 -25.51
C VAL A 229 1.80 -12.38 -24.56
N LEU A 230 0.47 -12.40 -24.57
CA LEU A 230 -0.35 -11.64 -23.62
C LEU A 230 -0.45 -12.42 -22.30
N VAL A 231 -0.38 -11.72 -21.17
CA VAL A 231 -0.39 -12.33 -19.85
C VAL A 231 -1.32 -11.62 -18.86
N LYS A 232 -1.82 -12.38 -17.89
CA LYS A 232 -2.53 -11.91 -16.68
C LYS A 232 -1.78 -12.42 -15.46
N TYR A 233 -1.67 -11.57 -14.44
CA TYR A 233 -1.05 -11.94 -13.17
C TYR A 233 -2.11 -12.23 -12.11
N HIS A 234 -1.90 -13.31 -11.35
CA HIS A 234 -2.78 -13.76 -10.28
C HIS A 234 -1.94 -14.09 -9.03
N TRP A 235 -2.35 -13.56 -7.88
CA TRP A 235 -1.84 -13.95 -6.57
C TRP A 235 -2.95 -14.68 -5.83
N GLU A 236 -2.70 -15.94 -5.46
CA GLU A 236 -3.63 -16.77 -4.71
C GLU A 236 -3.10 -16.94 -3.27
N PRO A 237 -3.89 -16.59 -2.24
CA PRO A 237 -3.42 -16.62 -0.86
C PRO A 237 -3.35 -18.07 -0.35
N LEU A 238 -2.19 -18.45 0.19
CA LEU A 238 -2.04 -19.76 0.86
C LEU A 238 -2.91 -19.87 2.12
N GLN A 239 -3.27 -18.73 2.73
CA GLN A 239 -4.14 -18.63 3.92
C GLN A 239 -5.63 -18.86 3.60
N GLY A 240 -5.96 -19.16 2.35
CA GLY A 240 -7.34 -19.25 1.86
C GLY A 240 -8.00 -17.87 1.69
N ILE A 241 -9.27 -17.89 1.32
CA ILE A 241 -10.05 -16.68 1.03
C ILE A 241 -11.12 -16.50 2.10
N LYS A 242 -11.19 -15.29 2.68
CA LYS A 242 -12.20 -14.95 3.68
C LYS A 242 -12.72 -13.53 3.46
N ASN A 243 -14.04 -13.39 3.48
CA ASN A 243 -14.74 -12.13 3.29
C ASN A 243 -15.62 -11.82 4.51
N LEU A 244 -16.03 -10.56 4.66
CA LEU A 244 -17.00 -10.10 5.65
C LEU A 244 -18.34 -9.83 4.98
N THR A 245 -19.41 -10.15 5.69
CA THR A 245 -20.72 -9.57 5.39
C THR A 245 -20.72 -8.10 5.84
N GLN A 246 -21.73 -7.34 5.39
CA GLN A 246 -21.90 -5.96 5.80
C GLN A 246 -22.05 -5.83 7.33
N GLU A 247 -22.84 -6.70 7.95
CA GLU A 247 -23.05 -6.73 9.42
C GLU A 247 -21.76 -6.98 10.19
N MET A 248 -20.95 -7.97 9.76
CA MET A 248 -19.65 -8.24 10.40
C MET A 248 -18.69 -7.06 10.26
N ALA A 249 -18.69 -6.42 9.08
CA ALA A 249 -17.86 -5.25 8.81
C ALA A 249 -18.24 -4.07 9.74
N GLU A 250 -19.54 -3.83 9.95
CA GLU A 250 -20.05 -2.79 10.84
C GLU A 250 -19.70 -3.05 12.32
N GLU A 251 -19.81 -4.30 12.76
CA GLU A 251 -19.43 -4.68 14.14
C GLU A 251 -17.95 -4.42 14.41
N ILE A 252 -17.07 -4.80 13.47
CA ILE A 252 -15.63 -4.56 13.56
C ILE A 252 -15.35 -3.07 13.50
N GLN A 253 -15.98 -2.35 12.57
CA GLN A 253 -15.75 -0.92 12.36
C GLN A 253 -15.99 -0.07 13.61
N GLY A 254 -17.03 -0.40 14.40
CA GLY A 254 -17.34 0.30 15.64
C GLY A 254 -16.29 0.12 16.75
N LYS A 255 -15.44 -0.91 16.64
CA LYS A 255 -14.42 -1.27 17.65
C LYS A 255 -12.99 -1.01 17.18
N ASN A 256 -12.72 -1.23 15.89
CA ASN A 256 -11.39 -1.17 15.31
C ASN A 256 -11.42 -0.81 13.82
N PHE A 257 -11.17 0.46 13.51
CA PHE A 257 -11.07 0.94 12.14
C PHE A 257 -9.72 0.59 11.47
N ASN A 258 -8.78 -0.01 12.21
CA ASN A 258 -7.44 -0.42 11.75
C ASN A 258 -7.26 -1.94 11.67
N HIS A 259 -8.35 -2.71 11.67
CA HIS A 259 -8.30 -4.17 11.85
C HIS A 259 -7.41 -4.91 10.82
N ALA A 260 -7.38 -4.48 9.56
CA ALA A 260 -6.63 -5.16 8.50
C ALA A 260 -5.13 -4.80 8.56
N THR A 261 -4.80 -3.56 8.91
CA THR A 261 -3.43 -3.14 9.23
C THR A 261 -2.91 -3.90 10.45
N GLN A 262 -3.71 -3.97 11.53
CA GLN A 262 -3.34 -4.70 12.74
C GLN A 262 -3.14 -6.19 12.46
N ASP A 263 -4.07 -6.83 11.75
CA ASP A 263 -3.98 -8.25 11.37
C ASP A 263 -2.70 -8.58 10.60
N LEU A 264 -2.25 -7.70 9.70
CA LEU A 264 -1.01 -7.90 8.95
C LEU A 264 0.24 -7.74 9.83
N TYR A 265 0.21 -6.82 10.80
CA TYR A 265 1.35 -6.54 11.66
C TYR A 265 1.52 -7.58 12.79
N ASP A 266 0.41 -8.03 13.37
CA ASP A 266 0.40 -8.97 14.51
C ASP A 266 0.69 -10.43 14.07
N ALA A 267 0.61 -10.71 12.76
CA ALA A 267 0.83 -12.03 12.15
C ALA A 267 2.30 -12.32 11.85
#